data_AF-J5VST8-F1
#
_entry.id   AF-J5VST8-F1
#
_cell.length_a   1.000
_cell.length_b   1.000
_cell.length_c   1.000
_cell.angle_alpha   90.00
_cell.angle_beta   90.00
_cell.angle_gamma   90.00
#
_symmetry.space_group_name_H-M   'P 1'
#
loop_
_entity.id
_entity.type
_entity.pdbx_description
1 polymer ?
#
loop_
_entity_poly.entity_id
_entity_poly.type
_entity_poly.pdbx_seq_one_letter_code
_entity_poly.pdbx_strand_id
1 'polypeptide(L)'
;MKLDFYTTKSYTYIVADNVTFRKREQGYPRVNEVPFERVESQNFTSLPIFSIDIEGDVTEQNIIEAYTKYCEFCKNAHQEKKKQNEQAKQSLEADFRVLENEIKEGKVFDANLENIRRILLYLNSMNWGVWQLPKMTCGYSAHQYDCDGHQASTITLDKPIDYYGEKVSKFKVGGGRLHLTKYKFV
;
A
#
# COMPACT_ATOMS: atom_id res chain seq x y z
N MET A 1 -13.04 -22.13 23.65
CA MET A 1 -12.79 -20.72 23.99
C MET A 1 -12.40 -19.94 22.74
N LYS A 2 -12.73 -18.64 22.68
CA LYS A 2 -12.31 -17.77 21.59
C LYS A 2 -11.00 -17.07 21.98
N LEU A 3 -10.05 -17.04 21.05
CA LEU A 3 -8.78 -16.33 21.19
C LEU A 3 -8.70 -15.19 20.18
N ASP A 4 -8.59 -13.96 20.69
CA ASP A 4 -8.49 -12.75 19.88
C ASP A 4 -7.06 -12.20 19.89
N PHE A 5 -6.50 -11.96 18.71
CA PHE A 5 -5.12 -11.52 18.51
C PHE A 5 -5.06 -10.04 18.16
N TYR A 6 -4.26 -9.30 18.94
CA TYR A 6 -3.98 -7.89 18.72
C TYR A 6 -2.49 -7.67 18.58
N THR A 7 -2.07 -6.69 17.79
CA THR A 7 -0.65 -6.35 17.68
C THR A 7 -0.38 -4.88 17.92
N THR A 8 0.82 -4.64 18.44
CA THR A 8 1.46 -3.33 18.53
C THR A 8 2.79 -3.41 17.80
N LYS A 9 3.57 -2.32 17.80
CA LYS A 9 4.91 -2.32 17.21
C LYS A 9 5.87 -3.36 17.82
N SER A 10 5.62 -3.82 19.05
CA SER A 10 6.59 -4.65 19.79
C SER A 10 6.01 -5.92 20.40
N TYR A 11 4.69 -6.08 20.37
CA TYR A 11 4.00 -7.16 21.06
C TYR A 11 2.82 -7.69 20.27
N THR A 12 2.62 -9.00 20.37
CA THR A 12 1.36 -9.68 20.08
C THR A 12 0.63 -9.95 21.39
N TYR A 13 -0.63 -9.59 21.47
CA TYR A 13 -1.52 -9.89 22.59
C TYR A 13 -2.53 -10.95 22.18
N ILE A 14 -2.80 -11.89 23.07
CA ILE A 14 -3.75 -12.98 22.89
C ILE A 14 -4.74 -12.88 24.04
N VAL A 15 -5.99 -12.53 23.71
CA VAL A 15 -7.07 -12.38 24.69
C VAL A 15 -7.91 -13.65 24.67
N ALA A 16 -8.00 -14.31 25.83
CA ALA A 16 -8.75 -15.53 26.08
C ALA A 16 -9.74 -15.28 27.22
N ASP A 17 -10.98 -14.90 26.87
CA ASP A 17 -12.01 -14.47 27.82
C ASP A 17 -11.49 -13.39 28.81
N ASN A 18 -11.21 -13.77 30.06
CA ASN A 18 -10.74 -12.87 31.12
C ASN A 18 -9.21 -12.85 31.30
N VAL A 19 -8.46 -13.55 30.44
CA VAL A 19 -6.99 -13.64 30.52
C VAL A 19 -6.37 -13.03 29.29
N THR A 20 -5.29 -12.28 29.47
CA THR A 20 -4.49 -11.74 28.36
C THR A 20 -3.06 -12.26 28.47
N PHE A 21 -2.57 -12.81 27.37
CA PHE A 21 -1.17 -13.16 27.18
C PHE A 21 -0.53 -12.13 26.26
N ARG A 22 0.73 -11.86 26.49
CA ARG A 22 1.54 -11.00 25.64
C ARG A 22 2.82 -11.73 25.28
N LYS A 23 3.19 -11.66 24.01
CA LYS A 23 4.46 -12.14 23.51
C LYS A 23 5.22 -11.00 22.84
N ARG A 24 6.49 -10.83 23.22
CA ARG A 24 7.35 -9.83 22.58
C ARG A 24 7.77 -10.33 21.20
N GLU A 25 7.63 -9.47 20.21
CA GLU A 25 8.04 -9.75 18.84
C GLU A 25 9.30 -8.97 18.48
N GLN A 26 10.24 -9.65 17.83
CA GLN A 26 11.38 -9.03 17.15
C GLN A 26 11.21 -9.26 15.65
N GLY A 27 10.46 -8.35 15.00
CA GLY A 27 10.13 -8.47 13.60
C GLY A 27 8.87 -9.29 13.35
N TYR A 28 8.94 -10.22 12.41
CA TYR A 28 7.76 -10.99 11.98
C TYR A 28 7.34 -12.04 13.01
N PRO A 29 6.03 -12.21 13.31
CA PRO A 29 5.57 -13.23 14.24
C PRO A 29 6.07 -14.62 13.87
N ARG A 30 6.75 -15.26 14.82
CA ARG A 30 7.27 -16.63 14.68
C ARG A 30 7.12 -17.38 15.99
N VAL A 31 6.81 -18.67 15.89
CA VAL A 31 6.90 -19.60 17.01
C VAL A 31 8.38 -19.72 17.39
N ASN A 32 8.72 -19.39 18.63
CA ASN A 32 10.07 -19.40 19.17
C ASN A 32 10.03 -19.63 20.69
N GLU A 33 11.21 -19.71 21.31
CA GLU A 33 11.36 -19.96 22.75
C GLU A 33 10.99 -18.75 23.63
N VAL A 34 10.55 -17.62 23.05
CA VAL A 34 10.12 -16.46 23.84
C VAL A 34 8.79 -16.80 24.52
N PRO A 35 8.74 -16.80 25.86
CA PRO A 35 7.56 -17.24 26.58
C PRO A 35 6.41 -16.23 26.45
N PHE A 36 5.19 -16.73 26.68
CA PHE A 36 4.02 -15.90 26.83
C PHE A 36 3.97 -15.33 28.25
N GLU A 37 3.91 -14.01 28.36
CA GLU A 37 3.72 -13.32 29.63
C GLU A 37 2.23 -13.13 29.88
N ARG A 38 1.71 -13.65 30.99
CA ARG A 38 0.35 -13.30 31.44
C ARG A 38 0.36 -11.86 31.95
N VAL A 39 -0.54 -11.03 31.44
CA VAL A 39 -0.66 -9.62 31.80
C VAL A 39 -2.08 -9.31 32.27
N GLU A 40 -2.25 -8.17 32.93
CA GLU A 40 -3.57 -7.63 33.23
C GLU A 40 -4.38 -7.43 31.94
N SER A 41 -5.70 -7.57 32.06
CA SER A 41 -6.63 -7.39 30.95
C SER A 41 -6.39 -6.05 30.26
N GLN A 42 -6.25 -6.10 28.93
CA GLN A 42 -6.02 -4.92 28.10
C GLN A 42 -7.31 -4.58 27.35
N ASN A 43 -7.71 -3.31 27.40
CA ASN A 43 -8.84 -2.80 26.64
C ASN A 43 -8.36 -2.35 25.25
N PHE A 44 -8.61 -3.18 24.23
CA PHE A 44 -8.34 -2.82 22.84
C PHE A 44 -9.54 -2.10 22.23
N THR A 45 -9.30 -0.93 21.63
CA THR A 45 -10.32 -0.16 20.90
C THR A 45 -10.43 -0.58 19.42
N SER A 46 -9.41 -1.26 18.90
CA SER A 46 -9.39 -1.83 17.55
C SER A 46 -10.03 -3.21 17.53
N LEU A 47 -10.52 -3.62 16.36
CA LEU A 47 -10.89 -5.02 16.12
C LEU A 47 -9.64 -5.93 16.16
N PRO A 48 -9.80 -7.21 16.55
CA PRO A 48 -8.72 -8.19 16.48
C PRO A 48 -8.28 -8.40 15.04
N ILE A 49 -6.98 -8.62 14.86
CA ILE A 49 -6.36 -8.88 13.56
C ILE A 49 -6.63 -10.33 13.11
N PHE A 50 -6.79 -11.22 14.08
CA PHE A 50 -7.09 -12.62 13.87
C PHE A 50 -7.86 -13.15 15.09
N SER A 51 -8.82 -14.02 14.84
CA SER A 51 -9.62 -14.68 15.87
C SER A 51 -9.72 -16.15 15.56
N ILE A 52 -9.62 -17.00 16.58
CA ILE A 52 -9.78 -18.44 16.42
C ILE A 52 -10.48 -19.06 17.63
N ASP A 53 -11.36 -20.02 17.36
CA ASP A 53 -11.94 -20.86 18.40
C ASP A 53 -11.07 -22.11 18.63
N ILE A 54 -10.76 -22.39 19.89
CA ILE A 54 -10.00 -23.57 20.31
C ILE A 54 -10.84 -24.37 21.31
N GLU A 55 -10.84 -25.70 21.15
CA GLU A 55 -11.49 -26.61 22.08
C GLU A 55 -10.67 -26.74 23.38
N GLY A 56 -11.34 -26.67 24.53
CA GLY A 56 -10.73 -26.79 25.85
C GLY A 56 -10.38 -25.47 26.54
N ASP A 57 -9.64 -25.60 27.65
CA ASP A 57 -9.31 -24.51 28.57
C ASP A 57 -8.08 -23.69 28.13
N VAL A 58 -7.84 -22.56 28.81
CA VAL A 58 -6.65 -21.71 28.62
C VAL A 58 -5.40 -22.43 29.16
N THR A 59 -4.79 -23.27 28.33
CA THR A 59 -3.51 -23.94 28.62
C THR A 59 -2.38 -23.36 27.76
N GLU A 60 -1.13 -23.49 28.21
CA GLU A 60 0.03 -23.04 27.44
C GLU A 60 0.11 -23.72 26.07
N GLN A 61 -0.22 -25.02 26.00
CA GLN A 61 -0.26 -25.77 24.75
C GLN A 61 -1.30 -25.19 23.76
N ASN A 62 -2.50 -24.87 24.26
CA ASN A 62 -3.55 -24.28 23.43
C ASN A 62 -3.15 -22.87 22.93
N ILE A 63 -2.46 -22.09 23.76
CA ILE A 63 -1.94 -20.77 23.36
C ILE A 63 -0.84 -20.92 22.29
N ILE A 64 0.08 -21.88 22.43
CA ILE A 64 1.11 -22.17 21.43
C ILE A 64 0.48 -22.60 20.10
N GLU A 65 -0.52 -23.47 20.12
CA GLU A 65 -1.24 -23.91 18.92
C GLU A 65 -1.94 -22.74 18.23
N ALA A 66 -2.67 -21.91 18.99
CA ALA A 66 -3.31 -20.70 18.50
C ALA A 66 -2.31 -19.76 17.83
N TYR A 67 -1.19 -19.53 18.50
CA TYR A 67 -0.16 -18.63 18.05
C TYR A 67 0.56 -19.15 16.79
N THR A 68 0.67 -20.48 16.65
CA THR A 68 1.18 -21.12 15.42
C THR A 68 0.27 -20.80 14.24
N LYS A 69 -1.05 -21.00 14.40
CA LYS A 69 -2.04 -20.67 13.36
C LYS A 69 -2.06 -19.17 13.04
N TYR A 70 -1.89 -18.30 14.05
CA TYR A 70 -1.73 -16.86 13.85
C TYR A 70 -0.47 -16.51 13.03
N CYS A 71 0.66 -17.16 13.30
CA CYS A 71 1.89 -16.97 12.52
C CYS A 71 1.71 -17.40 11.06
N GLU A 72 1.00 -18.50 10.80
CA GLU A 72 0.66 -18.96 9.45
C GLU A 72 -0.27 -17.98 8.73
N PHE A 73 -1.32 -17.51 9.41
CA PHE A 73 -2.21 -16.47 8.90
C PHE A 73 -1.42 -15.23 8.46
N CYS A 74 -0.50 -14.75 9.30
CA CYS A 74 0.36 -13.64 8.95
C CYS A 74 1.13 -13.96 7.66
N LYS A 75 1.84 -15.11 7.62
CA LYS A 75 2.70 -15.51 6.48
C LYS A 75 1.90 -15.53 5.18
N ASN A 76 0.71 -16.11 5.21
CA ASN A 76 -0.18 -16.18 4.05
C ASN A 76 -0.62 -14.78 3.60
N ALA A 77 -1.04 -13.92 4.52
CA ALA A 77 -1.43 -12.55 4.20
C ALA A 77 -0.28 -11.74 3.56
N HIS A 78 0.96 -11.95 4.03
CA HIS A 78 2.14 -11.34 3.42
C HIS A 78 2.42 -11.86 2.01
N GLN A 79 2.35 -13.18 1.81
CA GLN A 79 2.54 -13.81 0.50
C GLN A 79 1.46 -13.40 -0.50
N GLU A 80 0.20 -13.34 -0.09
CA GLU A 80 -0.92 -12.86 -0.90
C GLU A 80 -0.71 -11.41 -1.30
N LYS A 81 -0.35 -10.53 -0.36
CA LYS A 81 -0.03 -9.13 -0.67
C LYS A 81 1.13 -9.01 -1.64
N LYS A 82 2.17 -9.83 -1.49
CA LYS A 82 3.30 -9.89 -2.44
C LYS A 82 2.83 -10.30 -3.84
N LYS A 83 1.99 -11.33 -3.93
CA LYS A 83 1.41 -11.81 -5.20
C LYS A 83 0.53 -10.74 -5.86
N GLN A 84 -0.32 -10.07 -5.08
CA GLN A 84 -1.16 -8.97 -5.57
C GLN A 84 -0.31 -7.81 -6.09
N ASN A 85 0.75 -7.42 -5.37
CA ASN A 85 1.67 -6.37 -5.82
C ASN A 85 2.38 -6.74 -7.12
N GLU A 86 2.83 -8.00 -7.26
CA GLU A 86 3.48 -8.48 -8.48
C GLU A 86 2.50 -8.49 -9.66
N GLN A 87 1.27 -8.96 -9.45
CA GLN A 87 0.21 -8.92 -10.46
C GLN A 87 -0.13 -7.48 -10.88
N ALA A 88 -0.22 -6.56 -9.93
CA ALA A 88 -0.46 -5.15 -10.21
C ALA A 88 0.69 -4.53 -11.03
N LYS A 89 1.94 -4.89 -10.71
CA LYS A 89 3.13 -4.46 -11.47
C LYS A 89 3.09 -4.98 -12.91
N GLN A 90 2.80 -6.27 -13.10
CA GLN A 90 2.69 -6.86 -14.44
C GLN A 90 1.57 -6.22 -15.26
N SER A 91 0.41 -5.98 -14.64
CA SER A 91 -0.71 -5.28 -15.29
C SER A 91 -0.33 -3.86 -15.69
N LEU A 92 0.41 -3.14 -14.84
CA LEU A 92 0.86 -1.78 -15.12
C LEU A 92 1.90 -1.75 -16.25
N GLU A 93 2.83 -2.70 -16.27
CA GLU A 93 3.81 -2.84 -17.36
C GLU A 93 3.13 -3.15 -18.70
N ALA A 94 2.09 -4.00 -18.70
CA ALA A 94 1.30 -4.27 -19.90
C ALA A 94 0.56 -3.01 -20.38
N ASP A 95 -0.02 -2.25 -19.46
CA ASP A 95 -0.67 -0.97 -19.78
C ASP A 95 0.30 0.05 -20.39
N PHE A 96 1.52 0.13 -19.86
CA PHE A 96 2.57 1.01 -20.40
C PHE A 96 2.98 0.64 -21.82
N ARG A 97 3.01 -0.65 -22.16
CA ARG A 97 3.28 -1.08 -23.56
C ARG A 97 2.16 -0.66 -24.50
N VAL A 98 0.90 -0.76 -24.07
CA VAL A 98 -0.24 -0.27 -24.85
C VAL A 98 -0.12 1.23 -25.04
N LEU A 99 0.12 1.98 -23.95
CA LEU A 99 0.28 3.43 -24.01
C LEU A 99 1.43 3.85 -24.94
N GLU A 100 2.57 3.16 -24.89
CA GLU A 100 3.71 3.42 -25.77
C GLU A 100 3.35 3.25 -27.25
N ASN A 101 2.58 2.21 -27.61
CA ASN A 101 2.10 2.01 -28.97
C ASN A 101 1.11 3.12 -29.38
N GLU A 102 0.17 3.47 -28.51
CA GLU A 102 -0.77 4.58 -28.75
C GLU A 102 -0.04 5.92 -28.99
N ILE A 103 1.04 6.18 -28.24
CA ILE A 103 1.90 7.36 -28.42
C ILE A 103 2.61 7.31 -29.78
N LYS A 104 3.17 6.15 -30.17
CA LYS A 104 3.83 5.96 -31.47
C LYS A 104 2.88 6.14 -32.65
N GLU A 105 1.64 5.69 -32.51
CA GLU A 105 0.57 5.88 -33.50
C GLU A 105 0.05 7.33 -33.54
N GLY A 106 0.49 8.18 -32.61
CA GLY A 106 0.12 9.60 -32.56
C GLY A 106 -1.25 9.86 -31.96
N LYS A 107 -1.78 8.93 -31.14
CA LYS A 107 -3.05 9.11 -30.43
C LYS A 107 -3.05 10.41 -29.62
N VAL A 108 -4.17 11.11 -29.67
CA VAL A 108 -4.44 12.27 -28.82
C VAL A 108 -5.34 11.84 -27.67
N PHE A 109 -4.87 12.02 -26.44
CA PHE A 109 -5.58 11.62 -25.22
C PHE A 109 -6.45 12.75 -24.68
N ASP A 110 -7.63 12.43 -24.18
CA ASP A 110 -8.46 13.42 -23.49
C ASP A 110 -7.79 13.89 -22.20
N ALA A 111 -7.82 15.21 -21.96
CA ALA A 111 -7.41 15.82 -20.70
C ALA A 111 -8.42 15.54 -19.57
N ASN A 112 -8.42 14.30 -19.09
CA ASN A 112 -9.18 13.84 -17.95
C ASN A 112 -8.25 13.20 -16.90
N LEU A 113 -8.79 12.98 -15.70
CA LEU A 113 -8.00 12.49 -14.56
C LEU A 113 -7.37 11.11 -14.82
N GLU A 114 -8.10 10.21 -15.49
CA GLU A 114 -7.63 8.85 -15.77
C GLU A 114 -6.42 8.86 -16.70
N ASN A 115 -6.50 9.58 -17.82
CA ASN A 115 -5.39 9.71 -18.77
C ASN A 115 -4.19 10.43 -18.15
N ILE A 116 -4.43 11.49 -17.36
CA ILE A 116 -3.35 12.22 -16.67
C ILE A 116 -2.61 11.28 -15.70
N ARG A 117 -3.36 10.49 -14.91
CA ARG A 117 -2.77 9.52 -13.98
C ARG A 117 -1.97 8.47 -14.73
N ARG A 118 -2.53 7.89 -15.79
CA ARG A 118 -1.89 6.87 -16.62
C ARG A 118 -0.59 7.37 -17.24
N ILE A 119 -0.62 8.56 -17.84
CA ILE A 119 0.55 9.22 -18.43
C ILE A 119 1.59 9.54 -17.36
N LEU A 120 1.20 10.10 -16.21
CA LEU A 120 2.14 10.41 -15.13
C LEU A 120 2.83 9.17 -14.58
N LEU A 121 2.10 8.06 -14.40
CA LEU A 121 2.69 6.79 -13.96
C LEU A 121 3.72 6.27 -14.98
N TYR A 122 3.39 6.34 -16.27
CA TYR A 122 4.28 5.95 -17.36
C TYR A 122 5.55 6.81 -17.42
N LEU A 123 5.40 8.13 -17.40
CA LEU A 123 6.54 9.05 -17.40
C LEU A 123 7.40 8.85 -16.15
N ASN A 124 6.78 8.61 -14.99
CA ASN A 124 7.51 8.36 -13.74
C ASN A 124 8.22 7.01 -13.69
N SER A 125 7.94 6.07 -14.60
CA SER A 125 8.65 4.79 -14.66
C SER A 125 9.94 4.84 -15.48
N MET A 126 10.27 6.00 -16.07
CA MET A 126 11.43 6.16 -16.96
C MET A 126 12.15 7.49 -16.72
N ASN A 127 13.40 7.55 -17.18
CA ASN A 127 14.21 8.74 -17.06
C ASN A 127 13.65 9.87 -17.93
N TRP A 128 13.64 11.09 -17.40
CA TRP A 128 13.14 12.27 -18.12
C TRP A 128 13.73 12.46 -19.54
N GLY A 129 15.01 12.11 -19.74
CA GLY A 129 15.69 12.26 -21.02
C GLY A 129 15.20 11.35 -22.16
N VAL A 130 14.40 10.32 -21.86
CA VAL A 130 13.84 9.41 -22.89
C VAL A 130 12.34 9.63 -23.12
N TRP A 131 11.76 10.65 -22.49
CA TRP A 131 10.32 10.89 -22.60
C TRP A 131 9.92 11.31 -24.01
N GLN A 132 8.98 10.58 -24.59
CA GLN A 132 8.13 11.08 -25.67
C GLN A 132 6.82 11.53 -25.05
N LEU A 133 6.59 12.84 -24.95
CA LEU A 133 5.38 13.37 -24.32
C LEU A 133 4.14 12.99 -25.14
N PRO A 134 3.15 12.28 -24.55
CA PRO A 134 1.89 11.99 -25.21
C PRO A 134 1.16 13.27 -25.64
N LYS A 135 0.43 13.24 -26.75
CA LYS A 135 -0.41 14.38 -27.13
C LYS A 135 -1.71 14.34 -26.35
N MET A 136 -2.16 15.48 -25.83
CA MET A 136 -3.45 15.60 -25.14
C MET A 136 -4.35 16.62 -25.84
N THR A 137 -5.66 16.58 -25.56
CA THR A 137 -6.63 17.54 -26.11
C THR A 137 -6.41 18.98 -25.62
N CYS A 138 -5.64 19.17 -24.54
CA CYS A 138 -5.05 20.46 -24.17
C CYS A 138 -3.51 20.37 -24.16
N GLY A 139 -2.85 21.49 -24.39
CA GLY A 139 -1.41 21.59 -24.16
C GLY A 139 -1.07 21.40 -22.68
N TYR A 140 0.14 20.92 -22.42
CA TYR A 140 0.68 20.73 -21.09
C TYR A 140 2.20 20.66 -21.10
N SER A 141 2.81 20.83 -19.94
CA SER A 141 4.22 20.53 -19.68
C SER A 141 4.37 19.43 -18.63
N ALA A 142 5.46 18.68 -18.71
CA ALA A 142 5.81 17.67 -17.71
C ALA A 142 7.26 17.79 -17.27
N HIS A 143 7.50 17.53 -15.98
CA HIS A 143 8.83 17.60 -15.37
C HIS A 143 9.03 16.48 -14.36
N GLN A 144 10.28 16.04 -14.22
CA GLN A 144 10.71 15.10 -13.19
C GLN A 144 11.58 15.81 -12.16
N TYR A 145 11.38 15.50 -10.89
CA TYR A 145 12.09 16.07 -9.76
C TYR A 145 12.62 14.96 -8.86
N ASP A 146 13.80 15.19 -8.27
CA ASP A 146 14.26 14.45 -7.11
C ASP A 146 13.75 15.13 -5.84
N CYS A 147 12.98 14.40 -5.03
CA CYS A 147 12.43 14.83 -3.75
C CYS A 147 13.06 13.99 -2.64
N ASP A 148 14.25 14.38 -2.18
CA ASP A 148 15.01 13.68 -1.14
C ASP A 148 15.22 12.19 -1.43
N GLY A 149 15.72 11.88 -2.63
CA GLY A 149 15.95 10.51 -3.11
C GLY A 149 14.69 9.81 -3.61
N HIS A 150 13.55 10.51 -3.65
CA HIS A 150 12.30 10.00 -4.21
C HIS A 150 11.95 10.73 -5.50
N GLN A 151 11.93 9.99 -6.60
CA GLN A 151 11.51 10.54 -7.88
C GLN A 151 10.04 10.97 -7.85
N ALA A 152 9.77 12.13 -8.44
CA ALA A 152 8.43 12.66 -8.66
C ALA A 152 8.30 13.15 -10.10
N SER A 153 7.19 12.82 -10.75
CA SER A 153 6.85 13.38 -12.06
C SER A 153 5.60 14.24 -11.94
N THR A 154 5.57 15.33 -12.71
CA THR A 154 4.51 16.34 -12.66
C THR A 154 3.97 16.65 -14.04
N ILE A 155 2.71 17.05 -14.11
CA ILE A 155 2.06 17.62 -15.28
C ILE A 155 1.43 18.96 -14.90
N THR A 156 1.61 19.97 -15.74
CA THR A 156 0.89 21.24 -15.69
C THR A 156 0.12 21.44 -16.98
N LEU A 157 -1.20 21.43 -16.91
CA LEU A 157 -2.09 21.65 -18.05
C LEU A 157 -2.27 23.14 -18.33
N ASP A 158 -2.39 23.49 -19.62
CA ASP A 158 -2.73 24.86 -20.04
C ASP A 158 -4.16 25.25 -19.63
N LYS A 159 -5.06 24.26 -19.56
CA LYS A 159 -6.46 24.43 -19.14
C LYS A 159 -6.77 23.51 -17.94
N PRO A 160 -7.38 24.03 -16.87
CA PRO A 160 -7.73 23.21 -15.71
C PRO A 160 -8.87 22.23 -16.05
N ILE A 161 -8.83 21.06 -15.41
CA ILE A 161 -9.86 20.02 -15.53
C ILE A 161 -10.62 19.89 -14.20
N ASP A 162 -11.73 19.16 -14.21
CA ASP A 162 -12.45 18.85 -12.98
C ASP A 162 -11.74 17.74 -12.20
N TYR A 163 -11.45 18.02 -10.93
CA TYR A 163 -10.86 17.09 -9.97
C TYR A 163 -11.73 17.08 -8.73
N TYR A 164 -12.68 16.14 -8.66
CA TYR A 164 -13.64 16.02 -7.55
C TYR A 164 -14.36 17.35 -7.24
N GLY A 165 -14.79 18.09 -8.27
CA GLY A 165 -15.46 19.39 -8.13
C GLY A 165 -14.54 20.61 -7.99
N GLU A 166 -13.22 20.42 -7.97
CA GLU A 166 -12.23 21.50 -7.98
C GLU A 166 -11.59 21.64 -9.37
N LYS A 167 -11.43 22.87 -9.87
CA LYS A 167 -10.69 23.12 -11.11
C LYS A 167 -9.18 23.10 -10.86
N VAL A 168 -8.51 22.07 -11.37
CA VAL A 168 -7.08 21.82 -11.12
C VAL A 168 -6.33 21.67 -12.43
N SER A 169 -5.14 22.27 -12.51
CA SER A 169 -4.22 22.16 -13.66
C SER A 169 -2.89 21.49 -13.34
N LYS A 170 -2.57 21.24 -12.06
CA LYS A 170 -1.26 20.74 -11.61
C LYS A 170 -1.39 19.40 -10.92
N PHE A 171 -0.77 18.37 -11.50
CA PHE A 171 -0.84 16.99 -11.03
C PHE A 171 0.55 16.39 -10.83
N LYS A 172 0.67 15.44 -9.90
CA LYS A 172 1.93 14.73 -9.63
C LYS A 172 1.72 13.26 -9.26
N VAL A 173 2.78 12.49 -9.50
CA VAL A 173 3.00 11.14 -8.96
C VAL A 173 4.39 11.12 -8.33
N GLY A 174 4.55 10.42 -7.20
CA GLY A 174 5.83 10.31 -6.49
C GLY A 174 6.12 11.49 -5.55
N GLY A 175 7.35 11.56 -5.03
CA GLY A 175 7.83 12.64 -4.16
C GLY A 175 7.07 12.83 -2.84
N GLY A 176 6.39 11.82 -2.31
CA GLY A 176 5.66 11.92 -1.04
C GLY A 176 4.56 13.00 -1.00
N ARG A 177 3.87 13.10 0.14
CA ARG A 177 2.78 14.07 0.33
C ARG A 177 3.28 15.51 0.59
N LEU A 178 4.46 15.64 1.18
CA LEU A 178 5.00 16.91 1.66
C LEU A 178 5.82 17.68 0.62
N HIS A 179 6.30 17.04 -0.45
CA HIS A 179 6.98 17.75 -1.55
C HIS A 179 5.98 18.21 -2.60
N LEU A 180 6.35 19.22 -3.41
CA LEU A 180 5.55 19.67 -4.56
C LEU A 180 4.08 19.93 -4.18
N THR A 181 3.84 20.59 -3.04
CA THR A 181 2.51 20.79 -2.44
C THR A 181 1.53 21.57 -3.32
N LYS A 182 2.04 22.27 -4.33
CA LYS A 182 1.27 22.99 -5.36
C LYS A 182 0.63 22.05 -6.40
N TYR A 183 0.94 20.76 -6.37
CA TYR A 183 0.42 19.74 -7.30
C TYR A 183 -0.49 18.76 -6.56
N LYS A 184 -1.63 18.41 -7.15
CA LYS A 184 -2.52 17.37 -6.63
C LYS A 184 -1.97 15.99 -6.96
N PHE A 185 -2.07 15.07 -6.01
CA PHE A 185 -1.64 13.68 -6.21
C PHE A 185 -2.69 12.93 -7.04
N VAL A 186 -2.25 12.14 -8.02
CA VAL A 186 -3.11 11.29 -8.86
C VAL A 186 -2.72 9.83 -8.79
#